data_AF-A0A8H7PCA4-F1
#
_entry.id   AF-A0A8H7PCA4-F1
#
_cell.length_a   1.000
_cell.length_b   1.000
_cell.length_c   1.000
_cell.angle_alpha   90.00
_cell.angle_beta   90.00
_cell.angle_gamma   90.00
#
_symmetry.space_group_name_H-M   'P 1'
#
loop_
_entity.id
_entity.type
_entity.pdbx_description
1 polymer ?
#
loop_
_entity_poly.entity_id
_entity_poly.type
_entity_poly.pdbx_seq_one_letter_code
_entity_poly.pdbx_strand_id
1 'polypeptide(L)'
;MFRLTRPLLNQLRKSTTGITGLNVHHDPIPELTNVYQSTLTMLSSIPETSVYRQGVEALTQRKLQILQTANGSIADVEKQLDEGHIEESLDIATDEMKLVSKMIEWKAWEPLAEKPEPGQWQYFGKATTA
;
A
#
# COMPACT_ATOMS: atom_id res chain seq x y z
N MET A 1 -33.74 -8.68 24.96
CA MET A 1 -34.39 -9.08 23.69
C MET A 1 -33.83 -8.22 22.55
N PHE A 2 -32.80 -8.68 21.82
CA PHE A 2 -32.22 -7.98 20.65
C PHE A 2 -31.98 -8.96 19.49
N ARG A 3 -32.92 -9.88 19.26
CA ARG A 3 -32.77 -10.89 18.19
C ARG A 3 -33.26 -10.38 16.82
N LEU A 4 -34.02 -9.28 16.79
CA LEU A 4 -34.60 -8.70 15.56
C LEU A 4 -33.66 -7.70 14.84
N THR A 5 -32.58 -7.24 15.49
CA THR A 5 -31.60 -6.32 14.87
C THR A 5 -30.51 -7.05 14.08
N ARG A 6 -30.30 -8.35 14.34
CA ARG A 6 -29.30 -9.18 13.64
C ARG A 6 -29.48 -9.29 12.12
N PRO A 7 -30.69 -9.49 11.55
CA PRO A 7 -30.84 -9.56 10.10
C PRO A 7 -30.51 -8.23 9.42
N LEU A 8 -30.91 -7.10 9.99
CA LEU A 8 -30.60 -5.76 9.46
C LEU A 8 -29.10 -5.44 9.53
N LEU A 9 -28.45 -5.80 10.65
CA LEU A 9 -27.01 -5.61 10.81
C LEU A 9 -26.21 -6.49 9.84
N ASN A 10 -26.65 -7.73 9.60
CA ASN A 10 -26.05 -8.60 8.59
C ASN A 10 -26.27 -8.09 7.15
N GLN A 11 -27.36 -7.34 6.89
CA GLN A 11 -27.65 -6.78 5.57
C GLN A 11 -26.74 -5.60 5.20
N LEU A 12 -26.20 -4.89 6.20
CA LEU A 12 -25.18 -3.85 6.03
C LEU A 12 -23.76 -4.43 5.94
N ARG A 13 -23.57 -5.70 6.26
CA ARG A 13 -22.26 -6.35 6.24
C ARG A 13 -22.02 -6.96 4.87
N LYS A 14 -20.88 -6.65 4.27
CA LYS A 14 -20.44 -7.25 3.00
C LYS A 14 -20.39 -8.78 3.18
N SER A 15 -21.14 -9.52 2.36
CA SER A 15 -21.21 -10.99 2.47
C SER A 15 -20.08 -11.68 1.73
N THR A 16 -19.59 -11.07 0.65
CA THR A 16 -18.48 -11.55 -0.17
C THR A 16 -17.82 -10.37 -0.88
N THR A 17 -16.53 -10.48 -1.17
CA THR A 17 -15.77 -9.55 -2.01
C THR A 17 -15.97 -9.84 -3.51
N GLY A 18 -16.50 -11.01 -3.86
CA GLY A 18 -16.60 -11.45 -5.26
C GLY A 18 -15.27 -11.89 -5.88
N ILE A 19 -14.17 -11.84 -5.13
CA ILE A 19 -12.82 -12.24 -5.55
C ILE A 19 -12.47 -13.55 -4.83
N THR A 20 -12.02 -14.55 -5.58
CA THR A 20 -11.63 -15.84 -5.01
C THR A 20 -10.36 -15.70 -4.18
N GLY A 21 -10.40 -16.18 -2.93
CA GLY A 21 -9.25 -16.13 -2.01
C GLY A 21 -9.14 -14.85 -1.17
N LEU A 22 -9.98 -13.84 -1.44
CA LEU A 22 -10.02 -12.61 -0.66
C LEU A 22 -11.21 -12.63 0.31
N ASN A 23 -10.94 -12.85 1.60
CA ASN A 23 -11.96 -12.90 2.63
C ASN A 23 -12.42 -11.50 3.03
N VAL A 24 -13.71 -11.34 3.35
CA VAL A 24 -14.26 -10.06 3.82
C VAL A 24 -13.69 -9.73 5.19
N HIS A 25 -13.16 -8.52 5.33
CA HIS A 25 -12.66 -8.04 6.61
C HIS A 25 -13.78 -7.43 7.48
N HIS A 26 -13.72 -7.66 8.79
CA HIS A 26 -14.78 -7.24 9.70
C HIS A 26 -14.70 -5.77 10.13
N ASP A 27 -13.49 -5.25 10.30
CA ASP A 27 -13.23 -3.86 10.68
C ASP A 27 -11.94 -3.36 9.99
N PRO A 28 -12.00 -3.04 8.68
CA PRO A 28 -10.81 -2.78 7.87
C PRO A 28 -10.16 -1.42 8.13
N ILE A 29 -10.92 -0.39 8.53
CA ILE A 29 -10.42 0.98 8.69
C ILE A 29 -9.33 1.11 9.78
N PRO A 30 -9.55 0.62 11.02
CA PRO A 30 -8.53 0.72 12.07
C PRO A 30 -7.30 -0.12 11.74
N GLU A 31 -7.48 -1.31 11.16
CA GLU A 31 -6.36 -2.15 10.76
C GLU A 31 -5.49 -1.49 9.69
N LEU A 32 -6.12 -0.95 8.65
CA LEU A 32 -5.43 -0.26 7.56
C LEU A 32 -4.71 1.01 8.06
N THR A 33 -5.31 1.73 9.02
CA THR A 33 -4.65 2.84 9.73
C THR A 33 -3.40 2.38 10.48
N ASN A 34 -3.48 1.27 11.21
CA ASN A 34 -2.36 0.71 11.96
C ASN A 34 -1.22 0.28 11.03
N VAL A 35 -1.54 -0.35 9.90
CA VAL A 35 -0.55 -0.79 8.90
C VAL A 35 0.18 0.43 8.30
N TYR A 36 -0.52 1.50 7.94
CA TYR A 36 0.14 2.71 7.44
C TYR A 36 1.01 3.40 8.49
N GLN A 37 0.55 3.52 9.74
CA GLN A 37 1.35 4.08 10.82
C GLN A 37 2.62 3.25 11.09
N SER A 38 2.50 1.92 11.06
CA SER A 38 3.63 1.01 11.19
C SER A 38 4.61 1.17 10.02
N THR A 39 4.09 1.30 8.81
CA THR A 39 4.89 1.54 7.60
C THR A 39 5.68 2.86 7.70
N LEU A 40 5.04 3.95 8.10
CA LEU A 40 5.72 5.24 8.34
C LEU A 40 6.80 5.15 9.41
N THR A 41 6.55 4.37 10.48
CA THR A 41 7.53 4.17 11.54
C THR A 41 8.75 3.40 11.02
N MET A 42 8.55 2.36 10.21
CA MET A 42 9.67 1.63 9.60
C MET A 42 10.44 2.46 8.58
N LEU A 43 9.76 3.30 7.79
CA LEU A 43 10.40 4.20 6.82
C LEU A 43 11.38 5.18 7.46
N SER A 44 11.20 5.52 8.74
CA SER A 44 12.14 6.37 9.48
C SER A 44 13.58 5.83 9.53
N SER A 45 13.77 4.51 9.35
CA SER A 45 15.08 3.86 9.29
C SER A 45 15.82 4.07 7.96
N ILE A 46 15.11 4.45 6.89
CA ILE A 46 15.66 4.72 5.57
C ILE A 46 16.08 6.20 5.50
N PRO A 47 17.19 6.59 4.85
CA PRO A 47 17.56 7.99 4.72
C PRO A 47 16.53 8.84 3.95
N GLU A 48 16.33 10.10 4.36
CA GLU A 48 15.41 11.06 3.72
C GLU A 48 15.80 11.41 2.28
N THR A 49 17.06 11.21 1.91
CA THR A 49 17.54 11.41 0.53
C THR A 49 17.07 10.32 -0.43
N SER A 50 16.56 9.20 0.08
CA SER A 50 16.04 8.11 -0.74
C SER A 50 14.75 8.52 -1.43
N VAL A 51 14.73 8.44 -2.76
CA VAL A 51 13.54 8.70 -3.58
C VAL A 51 12.40 7.73 -3.21
N TYR A 52 12.75 6.48 -2.87
CA TYR A 52 11.77 5.49 -2.43
C TYR A 52 11.06 5.96 -1.16
N ARG A 53 11.81 6.40 -0.13
CA ARG A 53 11.21 6.90 1.12
C ARG A 53 10.27 8.07 0.87
N GLN A 54 10.70 9.06 0.08
CA GLN A 54 9.89 10.23 -0.24
C GLN A 54 8.58 9.85 -0.95
N GLY A 55 8.65 8.92 -1.92
CA GLY A 55 7.48 8.45 -2.64
C GLY A 55 6.48 7.72 -1.74
N VAL A 56 6.97 6.77 -0.93
CA VAL A 56 6.09 5.98 -0.05
C VAL A 56 5.51 6.82 1.08
N GLU A 57 6.28 7.74 1.67
CA GLU A 57 5.78 8.67 2.70
C GLU A 57 4.65 9.56 2.14
N ALA A 58 4.83 10.16 0.96
CA ALA A 58 3.80 10.98 0.34
C ALA A 58 2.52 10.19 0.05
N LEU A 59 2.65 8.95 -0.46
CA LEU A 59 1.51 8.08 -0.75
C LEU A 59 0.77 7.65 0.53
N THR A 60 1.50 7.16 1.54
CA THR A 60 0.92 6.70 2.80
C THR A 60 0.27 7.84 3.59
N GLN A 61 0.87 9.04 3.62
CA GLN A 61 0.27 10.22 4.23
C GLN A 61 -1.03 10.64 3.54
N ARG A 62 -1.05 10.67 2.20
CA ARG A 62 -2.27 10.95 1.43
C ARG A 62 -3.37 9.93 1.76
N LYS A 63 -3.04 8.64 1.82
CA LYS A 63 -3.99 7.57 2.15
C LYS A 63 -4.54 7.71 3.57
N LEU A 64 -3.68 8.02 4.54
CA LEU A 64 -4.11 8.32 5.92
C LEU A 64 -5.07 9.52 5.97
N GLN A 65 -4.80 10.58 5.19
CA GLN A 65 -5.69 11.75 5.12
C GLN A 65 -7.07 11.39 4.55
N ILE A 66 -7.12 10.51 3.54
CA ILE A 66 -8.38 9.98 2.99
C ILE A 66 -9.18 9.24 4.06
N LEU A 67 -8.55 8.35 4.83
CA LEU A 67 -9.21 7.63 5.92
C LEU A 67 -9.77 8.57 7.00
N GLN A 68 -9.01 9.60 7.36
CA GLN A 68 -9.45 10.61 8.31
C GLN A 68 -10.64 11.42 7.78
N THR A 69 -10.65 11.73 6.48
CA THR A 69 -11.72 12.52 5.85
C THR A 69 -13.02 11.72 5.73
N ALA A 70 -12.92 10.41 5.50
CA ALA A 70 -14.08 9.55 5.27
C ALA A 70 -14.90 9.22 6.53
N ASN A 71 -14.45 9.61 7.73
CA ASN A 71 -15.21 9.50 8.99
C ASN A 71 -15.88 8.12 9.24
N GLY A 72 -15.22 7.02 8.86
CA GLY A 72 -15.72 5.66 9.07
C GLY A 72 -16.61 5.09 7.96
N SER A 73 -16.85 5.83 6.87
CA SER A 73 -17.59 5.35 5.70
C SER A 73 -16.69 4.55 4.76
N ILE A 74 -16.89 3.22 4.68
CA ILE A 74 -16.09 2.33 3.83
C ILE A 74 -16.24 2.67 2.34
N ALA A 75 -17.45 2.95 1.89
CA ALA A 75 -17.73 3.25 0.48
C ALA A 75 -17.04 4.55 0.01
N ASP A 76 -16.96 5.55 0.89
CA ASP A 76 -16.27 6.80 0.57
C ASP A 76 -14.74 6.59 0.54
N VAL A 77 -14.21 5.74 1.42
CA VAL A 77 -12.79 5.34 1.40
C VAL A 77 -12.45 4.63 0.10
N GLU A 78 -13.21 3.60 -0.29
CA GLU A 78 -12.97 2.83 -1.53
C GLU A 78 -12.99 3.75 -2.75
N LYS A 79 -13.96 4.67 -2.82
CA LYS A 79 -14.06 5.64 -3.92
C LYS A 79 -12.91 6.64 -3.96
N GLN A 80 -12.42 7.11 -2.80
CA GLN A 80 -11.32 8.09 -2.75
C GLN A 80 -9.94 7.44 -2.96
N LEU A 81 -9.76 6.20 -2.54
CA LEU A 81 -8.53 5.44 -2.75
C LEU A 81 -8.40 4.96 -4.20
N ASP A 82 -9.51 4.59 -4.84
CA ASP A 82 -9.55 4.11 -6.23
C ASP A 82 -8.69 2.85 -6.47
N GLU A 83 -8.72 1.94 -5.49
CA GLU A 83 -7.93 0.68 -5.49
C GLU A 83 -8.79 -0.59 -5.54
N GLY A 84 -10.09 -0.44 -5.80
CA GLY A 84 -11.04 -1.55 -5.72
C GLY A 84 -11.61 -1.68 -4.31
N HIS A 85 -11.66 -2.91 -3.79
CA HIS A 85 -12.20 -3.16 -2.46
C HIS A 85 -11.20 -2.80 -1.35
N ILE A 86 -11.73 -2.43 -0.18
CA ILE A 86 -10.90 -2.07 0.97
C ILE A 86 -9.99 -3.22 1.44
N GLU A 87 -10.40 -4.47 1.23
CA GLU A 87 -9.56 -5.63 1.52
C GLU A 87 -8.34 -5.73 0.60
N GLU A 88 -8.46 -5.33 -0.67
CA GLU A 88 -7.33 -5.27 -1.61
C GLU A 88 -6.34 -4.16 -1.20
N SER A 89 -6.85 -3.00 -0.80
CA SER A 89 -6.02 -1.91 -0.24
C SER A 89 -5.26 -2.35 1.01
N LEU A 90 -5.86 -3.22 1.83
CA LEU A 90 -5.21 -3.77 3.03
C LEU A 90 -4.08 -4.72 2.64
N ASP A 91 -4.31 -5.64 1.69
CA ASP A 91 -3.26 -6.52 1.17
C ASP A 91 -2.09 -5.71 0.59
N ILE A 92 -2.39 -4.70 -0.25
CA ILE A 92 -1.39 -3.77 -0.80
C ILE A 92 -0.60 -3.09 0.33
N ALA A 93 -1.28 -2.60 1.36
CA ALA A 93 -0.63 -1.95 2.50
C ALA A 93 0.30 -2.93 3.26
N THR A 94 -0.13 -4.19 3.45
CA THR A 94 0.71 -5.19 4.12
C THR A 94 1.90 -5.60 3.27
N ASP A 95 1.75 -5.65 1.95
CA ASP A 95 2.84 -5.97 1.03
C ASP A 95 3.85 -4.83 0.94
N GLU A 96 3.40 -3.58 0.95
CA GLU A 96 4.27 -2.42 1.07
C GLU A 96 5.05 -2.45 2.40
N MET A 97 4.38 -2.78 3.50
CA MET A 97 5.04 -2.93 4.81
C MET A 97 6.16 -4.00 4.78
N LYS A 98 5.91 -5.15 4.13
CA LYS A 98 6.93 -6.20 3.91
C LYS A 98 8.04 -5.72 2.96
N LEU A 99 7.69 -4.97 1.92
CA LEU A 99 8.65 -4.40 0.98
C LEU A 99 9.61 -3.44 1.67
N VAL A 100 9.10 -2.55 2.54
CA VAL A 100 9.94 -1.65 3.35
C VAL A 100 10.97 -2.45 4.16
N SER A 101 10.56 -3.55 4.78
CA SER A 101 11.47 -4.43 5.54
C SER A 101 12.60 -4.97 4.66
N LYS A 102 12.30 -5.38 3.43
CA LYS A 102 13.30 -5.84 2.45
C LYS A 102 14.16 -4.72 1.92
N MET A 103 13.59 -3.54 1.69
CA MET A 103 14.33 -2.37 1.22
C MET A 103 15.38 -1.92 2.24
N ILE A 104 15.10 -2.08 3.54
CA ILE A 104 16.07 -1.86 4.62
C ILE A 104 17.28 -2.81 4.49
N GLU A 105 17.03 -4.08 4.17
CA GLU A 105 18.08 -5.08 3.94
C GLU A 105 18.87 -4.80 2.65
N TRP A 106 18.18 -4.50 1.55
CA TRP A 106 18.78 -4.33 0.23
C TRP A 106 19.51 -3.02 0.03
N LYS A 107 19.13 -1.97 0.78
CA LYS A 107 19.69 -0.61 0.69
C LYS A 107 19.76 -0.10 -0.75
N ALA A 108 18.69 -0.27 -1.50
CA ALA A 108 18.62 0.07 -2.93
C ALA A 108 18.82 1.58 -3.25
N TRP A 109 18.89 2.43 -2.23
CA TRP A 109 19.24 3.85 -2.36
C TRP A 109 20.75 4.11 -2.45
N GLU A 110 21.59 3.09 -2.24
CA GLU A 110 23.03 3.20 -2.46
C GLU A 110 23.35 3.32 -3.96
N PRO A 111 24.50 3.93 -4.32
CA PRO A 111 24.93 3.97 -5.71
C PRO A 111 25.05 2.58 -6.32
N LEU A 112 24.91 2.51 -7.64
CA LEU A 112 24.99 1.26 -8.39
C LEU A 112 26.28 0.48 -8.05
N ALA A 113 26.12 -0.76 -7.58
CA ALA A 113 27.22 -1.61 -7.15
C ALA A 113 28.20 -1.94 -8.29
N GLU A 114 27.68 -2.18 -9.50
CA GLU A 114 28.48 -2.52 -10.68
C GLU A 114 28.02 -1.71 -11.89
N LYS A 115 28.96 -0.98 -12.50
CA LYS A 115 28.68 -0.25 -13.74
C LYS A 115 28.63 -1.24 -14.91
N PRO A 116 27.71 -1.04 -15.87
CA PRO A 116 27.63 -1.93 -17.02
C PRO A 116 28.90 -1.85 -17.88
N GLU A 117 29.27 -2.99 -18.48
CA GLU A 117 30.34 -3.06 -19.46
C GLU A 117 30.06 -2.17 -20.68
N PRO A 118 31.11 -1.60 -21.32
CA PRO A 118 30.94 -0.82 -22.54
C PRO A 118 30.24 -1.64 -23.63
N GLY A 119 29.09 -1.14 -24.12
CA GLY A 119 28.30 -1.83 -25.15
C GLY A 119 27.25 -2.81 -24.64
N GLN A 120 27.16 -3.09 -23.34
CA GLN A 120 26.14 -4.00 -22.76
C GLN A 120 24.70 -3.61 -23.14
N TRP A 121 24.41 -2.31 -23.19
CA TRP A 121 23.11 -1.75 -23.53
C TRP A 121 23.05 -1.16 -24.96
N GLN A 122 24.03 -1.49 -25.83
CA GLN A 122 23.98 -1.15 -27.24
C GLN A 122 23.24 -2.23 -28.02
N TYR A 123 22.09 -1.85 -28.57
CA TYR A 123 21.29 -2.71 -29.43
C TYR A 123 21.66 -2.50 -30.90
N PHE A 124 21.38 -3.50 -31.75
CA PHE A 124 21.66 -3.42 -33.18
C PHE A 124 21.05 -2.15 -33.82
N GLY A 125 21.87 -1.40 -34.57
CA GLY A 125 21.42 -0.25 -35.35
C GLY A 125 21.30 1.08 -34.61
N LYS A 126 21.69 1.17 -33.33
CA LYS A 126 21.77 2.45 -32.60
C LYS A 126 23.16 2.64 -32.00
N ALA A 127 23.91 3.62 -32.52
CA ALA A 127 25.08 4.14 -31.83
C ALA A 127 24.58 4.92 -30.61
N THR A 128 24.60 4.30 -29.43
CA THR A 128 24.28 4.98 -28.18
C THR A 128 25.42 5.93 -27.85
N THR A 129 25.27 7.21 -28.22
CA THR A 129 26.09 8.29 -27.68
C THR A 129 25.69 8.52 -26.22
N ALA A 130 26.66 8.40 -25.32
CA ALA A 130 26.52 8.66 -23.89
C ALA A 130 26.34 10.15 -23.58
#